data_AF-A0A969ZSY9-F1
#
_entry.id   AF-A0A969ZSY9-F1
#
_cell.length_a   1.000
_cell.length_b   1.000
_cell.length_c   1.000
_cell.angle_alpha   90.00
_cell.angle_beta   90.00
_cell.angle_gamma   90.00
#
_symmetry.space_group_name_H-M   'P 1'
#
loop_
_entity.id
_entity.type
_entity.pdbx_description
1 polymer ?
#
loop_
_entity_poly.entity_id
_entity_poly.type
_entity_poly.pdbx_seq_one_letter_code
_entity_poly.pdbx_strand_id
1 'polypeptide(L)'
;MDKNLGIFLIVVFLLATAHYINRRRNNIANVVVGKDKIIIILLMATVLIVVNYLYNNNYLGYLLAFAATNMTFSMYVSEGVGVKGFYHYARFVPFGRIPFEKVVELKVIESQNELILKVNYGHYTFDQKYYIGDKEKILSLLKENKLL
;
A
#
# COMPACT_ATOMS: atom_id res chain seq x y z
N MET A 1 -28.77 -6.71 -2.49
CA MET A 1 -27.80 -6.72 -1.37
C MET A 1 -28.56 -6.39 -0.10
N ASP A 2 -28.42 -7.22 0.94
CA ASP A 2 -28.95 -6.90 2.27
C ASP A 2 -28.34 -5.56 2.75
N LYS A 3 -29.19 -4.63 3.19
CA LYS A 3 -28.76 -3.30 3.64
C LYS A 3 -27.76 -3.39 4.79
N ASN A 4 -27.98 -4.31 5.73
CA ASN A 4 -27.12 -4.49 6.91
C ASN A 4 -25.75 -5.01 6.49
N LEU A 5 -25.71 -5.98 5.56
CA LEU A 5 -24.46 -6.49 5.01
C LEU A 5 -23.69 -5.39 4.26
N GLY A 6 -24.38 -4.59 3.44
CA GLY A 6 -23.75 -3.48 2.71
C GLY A 6 -23.13 -2.43 3.62
N ILE A 7 -23.87 -2.02 4.67
CA ILE A 7 -23.37 -1.08 5.68
C ILE A 7 -22.17 -1.67 6.42
N PHE A 8 -22.26 -2.94 6.83
CA PHE A 8 -21.16 -3.63 7.49
C PHE A 8 -19.88 -3.64 6.63
N LEU A 9 -19.99 -3.99 5.34
CA LEU A 9 -18.84 -3.98 4.43
C LEU A 9 -18.25 -2.59 4.25
N ILE A 10 -19.08 -1.55 4.13
CA ILE A 10 -18.62 -0.15 4.07
C ILE A 10 -17.80 0.19 5.32
N VAL A 11 -18.31 -0.14 6.51
CA VAL A 11 -17.59 0.11 7.78
C VAL A 11 -16.25 -0.63 7.81
N VAL A 12 -16.21 -1.90 7.40
CA VAL A 12 -14.97 -2.68 7.32
C VAL A 12 -13.95 -2.04 6.37
N PHE A 13 -14.38 -1.59 5.19
CA PHE A 13 -13.50 -0.91 4.24
C PHE A 13 -13.00 0.43 4.76
N LEU A 14 -13.84 1.19 5.47
CA LEU A 14 -13.43 2.45 6.09
C LEU A 14 -12.44 2.23 7.25
N LEU A 15 -12.66 1.21 8.08
CA LEU A 15 -11.71 0.84 9.13
C LEU A 15 -10.36 0.39 8.56
N ALA A 16 -10.38 -0.43 7.50
CA ALA A 16 -9.16 -0.80 6.80
C ALA A 16 -8.45 0.42 6.18
N THR A 17 -9.21 1.35 5.60
CA THR A 17 -8.69 2.62 5.08
C THR A 17 -7.99 3.43 6.17
N ALA A 18 -8.64 3.60 7.33
CA ALA A 18 -8.08 4.31 8.46
C ALA A 18 -6.78 3.64 8.96
N HIS A 19 -6.75 2.31 9.01
CA HIS A 19 -5.56 1.54 9.36
C HIS A 19 -4.40 1.79 8.41
N TYR A 20 -4.64 1.79 7.09
CA TYR A 20 -3.61 2.06 6.09
C TYR A 20 -3.13 3.52 6.09
N ILE A 21 -4.03 4.48 6.32
CA ILE A 21 -3.66 5.89 6.49
C ILE A 21 -2.78 6.06 7.73
N ASN A 22 -3.15 5.45 8.85
CA ASN A 22 -2.35 5.49 10.07
C ASN A 22 -0.98 4.87 9.84
N ARG A 23 -0.90 3.73 9.14
CA ARG A 23 0.37 3.13 8.73
C ARG A 23 1.23 4.10 7.93
N ARG A 24 0.66 4.72 6.89
CA ARG A 24 1.37 5.70 6.05
C ARG A 24 1.94 6.86 6.86
N ARG A 25 1.19 7.36 7.85
CA ARG A 25 1.64 8.43 8.75
C ARG A 25 2.81 8.01 9.66
N ASN A 26 2.89 6.73 10.00
CA ASN A 26 3.94 6.17 10.84
C ASN A 26 5.15 5.65 10.04
N ASN A 27 5.10 5.74 8.70
CA ASN A 27 6.25 5.41 7.88
C ASN A 27 7.32 6.50 8.02
N ILE A 28 8.57 6.07 8.08
CA ILE A 28 9.76 6.91 8.02
C ILE A 28 9.85 7.55 6.64
N ALA A 29 9.63 6.76 5.60
CA ALA A 29 9.56 7.21 4.21
C ALA A 29 8.48 6.42 3.47
N ASN A 30 7.78 7.07 2.56
CA ASN A 30 6.69 6.46 1.80
C ASN A 30 7.16 6.10 0.39
N VAL A 31 6.68 4.97 -0.12
CA VAL A 31 6.92 4.58 -1.50
C VAL A 31 6.21 5.52 -2.46
N VAL A 32 6.89 5.87 -3.54
CA VAL A 32 6.31 6.58 -4.69
C VAL A 32 5.38 5.61 -5.40
N VAL A 33 4.09 5.91 -5.39
CA VAL A 33 3.09 5.08 -6.08
C VAL A 33 3.20 5.30 -7.58
N GLY A 34 3.48 4.21 -8.30
CA GLY A 34 3.56 4.21 -9.76
C GLY A 34 2.25 4.61 -10.43
N LYS A 35 2.35 5.27 -11.59
CA LYS A 35 1.18 5.69 -12.38
C LYS A 35 0.31 4.50 -12.80
N ASP A 36 0.93 3.36 -13.06
CA ASP A 36 0.29 2.08 -13.36
C ASP A 36 -0.67 1.64 -12.25
N LYS A 37 -0.25 1.71 -10.98
CA LYS A 37 -1.11 1.39 -9.82
C LYS A 37 -2.31 2.32 -9.76
N ILE A 38 -2.11 3.62 -10.00
CA ILE A 38 -3.19 4.62 -10.01
C ILE A 38 -4.20 4.32 -11.12
N ILE A 39 -3.73 4.01 -12.32
CA ILE A 39 -4.58 3.66 -13.46
C ILE A 39 -5.43 2.42 -13.15
N ILE A 40 -4.84 1.38 -12.56
CA ILE A 40 -5.57 0.16 -12.17
C ILE A 40 -6.68 0.48 -11.18
N ILE A 41 -6.43 1.34 -10.19
CA ILE A 41 -7.44 1.74 -9.19
C ILE A 41 -8.58 2.53 -9.85
N LEU A 42 -8.27 3.44 -10.77
CA LEU A 42 -9.28 4.20 -11.50
C LEU A 42 -10.15 3.30 -12.39
N LEU A 43 -9.54 2.33 -13.07
CA LEU A 43 -10.27 1.33 -13.87
C LEU A 43 -11.17 0.49 -12.98
N MET A 44 -10.67 0.01 -11.83
CA MET A 44 -11.47 -0.73 -10.87
C MET A 44 -12.67 0.10 -10.37
N ALA A 45 -12.45 1.35 -9.99
CA ALA A 45 -13.52 2.25 -9.54
C ALA A 45 -14.59 2.44 -10.63
N THR A 46 -14.16 2.65 -11.88
CA THR A 46 -15.05 2.81 -13.04
C THR A 46 -15.89 1.56 -13.25
N VAL A 47 -15.28 0.38 -13.24
CA VAL A 47 -16.00 -0.89 -13.38
C VAL A 47 -17.04 -1.06 -12.27
N LEU A 48 -16.69 -0.82 -11.01
CA LEU A 48 -17.61 -0.96 -9.88
C LEU A 48 -18.80 0.00 -10.00
N ILE A 49 -18.57 1.25 -10.41
CA ILE A 49 -19.62 2.26 -10.63
C ILE A 49 -20.54 1.85 -11.78
N VAL A 50 -19.98 1.42 -12.91
CA VAL A 50 -20.75 1.00 -14.09
C VAL A 50 -21.58 -0.24 -13.79
N VAL A 51 -21.01 -1.25 -13.12
CA VAL A 51 -21.74 -2.45 -12.71
C VAL A 51 -22.88 -2.08 -11.78
N ASN A 52 -22.66 -1.22 -10.78
CA ASN A 52 -23.75 -0.81 -9.91
C ASN A 52 -24.84 -0.06 -10.69
N TYR A 53 -24.47 0.85 -11.60
CA TYR A 53 -25.41 1.58 -12.44
C TYR A 53 -26.29 0.65 -13.29
N LEU A 54 -25.68 -0.34 -13.96
CA LEU A 54 -26.39 -1.22 -14.89
C LEU A 54 -27.31 -2.23 -14.18
N TYR A 55 -26.89 -2.77 -13.03
CA TYR A 55 -27.57 -3.92 -12.44
C TYR A 55 -28.44 -3.60 -11.22
N ASN A 56 -28.17 -2.50 -10.51
CA ASN A 56 -28.79 -2.27 -9.20
C ASN A 56 -29.20 -0.81 -8.95
N ASN A 57 -28.53 0.14 -9.61
CA ASN A 57 -28.65 1.59 -9.51
C ASN A 57 -28.95 2.10 -8.09
N ASN A 58 -28.21 1.58 -7.11
CA ASN A 58 -28.47 1.80 -5.69
C ASN A 58 -27.37 2.65 -5.05
N TYR A 59 -27.76 3.68 -4.30
CA TYR A 59 -26.86 4.52 -3.49
C TYR A 59 -25.91 3.70 -2.60
N LEU A 60 -26.40 2.64 -1.96
CA LEU A 60 -25.56 1.80 -1.10
C LEU A 60 -24.46 1.08 -1.90
N GLY A 61 -24.75 0.72 -3.15
CA GLY A 61 -23.76 0.12 -4.06
C GLY A 61 -22.68 1.12 -4.49
N TYR A 62 -23.05 2.38 -4.73
CA TYR A 62 -22.09 3.45 -5.02
C TYR A 62 -21.19 3.76 -3.81
N LEU A 63 -21.76 3.82 -2.61
CA LEU A 63 -20.99 4.00 -1.37
C LEU A 63 -20.04 2.83 -1.13
N LEU A 64 -20.47 1.60 -1.40
CA LEU A 64 -19.61 0.42 -1.31
C LEU A 64 -18.46 0.47 -2.31
N ALA A 65 -18.74 0.84 -3.57
CA ALA A 65 -17.72 1.02 -4.60
C ALA A 65 -16.68 2.09 -4.21
N PHE A 66 -17.15 3.21 -3.64
CA PHE A 66 -16.29 4.27 -3.14
C PHE A 66 -15.43 3.81 -1.96
N ALA A 67 -16.03 3.14 -0.96
CA ALA A 67 -15.32 2.64 0.21
C ALA A 67 -14.25 1.60 -0.18
N ALA A 68 -14.60 0.66 -1.07
CA ALA A 68 -13.66 -0.33 -1.60
C ALA A 68 -12.49 0.33 -2.35
N THR A 69 -12.79 1.31 -3.21
CA THR A 69 -11.77 2.05 -3.97
C THR A 69 -10.82 2.80 -3.05
N ASN A 70 -11.34 3.50 -2.04
CA ASN A 70 -10.51 4.19 -1.04
C ASN A 70 -9.65 3.23 -0.23
N MET A 71 -10.20 2.09 0.17
CA MET A 71 -9.44 1.06 0.86
C MET A 71 -8.28 0.59 -0.02
N THR A 72 -8.53 0.23 -1.28
CA THR A 72 -7.48 -0.21 -2.21
C THR A 72 -6.43 0.88 -2.45
N PHE A 73 -6.86 2.12 -2.65
CA PHE A 73 -5.94 3.25 -2.79
C PHE A 73 -5.07 3.44 -1.55
N SER A 74 -5.69 3.49 -0.37
CA SER A 74 -5.02 3.67 0.91
C SER A 74 -3.97 2.59 1.17
N MET A 75 -4.27 1.35 0.77
CA MET A 75 -3.38 0.21 0.86
C MET A 75 -2.11 0.41 0.04
N TYR A 76 -2.21 0.79 -1.23
CA TYR A 76 -1.04 1.04 -2.09
C TYR A 76 -0.20 2.23 -1.61
N VAL A 77 -0.84 3.32 -1.17
CA VAL A 77 -0.11 4.50 -0.68
C VAL A 77 0.48 4.30 0.72
N SER A 78 0.15 3.21 1.41
CA SER A 78 0.69 2.88 2.74
C SER A 78 2.00 2.10 2.68
N GLU A 79 2.45 1.71 1.48
CA GLU A 79 3.77 1.12 1.27
C GLU A 79 4.87 2.12 1.68
N GLY A 80 5.92 1.61 2.32
CA GLY A 80 6.99 2.46 2.87
C GLY A 80 7.96 1.70 3.76
N VAL A 81 8.93 2.43 4.31
CA VAL A 81 9.79 1.94 5.38
C VAL A 81 9.25 2.45 6.69
N GLY A 82 8.97 1.57 7.64
CA GLY A 82 8.67 1.91 9.02
C GLY A 82 9.82 1.57 9.96
N VAL A 83 9.73 2.00 11.22
CA VAL A 83 10.76 1.79 12.25
C VAL A 83 11.14 0.31 12.44
N LYS A 84 10.22 -0.61 12.17
CA LYS A 84 10.37 -2.05 12.43
C LYS A 84 10.41 -2.92 11.16
N GLY A 85 10.43 -2.33 9.98
CA GLY A 85 10.41 -3.11 8.74
C GLY A 85 9.82 -2.38 7.54
N PHE A 86 9.77 -3.10 6.42
CA PHE A 86 9.19 -2.63 5.18
C PHE A 86 7.69 -2.93 5.14
N TYR A 87 6.87 -1.90 4.95
CA TYR A 87 5.48 -2.07 4.59
C TYR A 87 5.38 -2.26 3.08
N HIS A 88 4.95 -3.44 2.67
CA HIS A 88 4.80 -3.79 1.26
C HIS A 88 3.51 -4.57 1.06
N TYR A 89 2.80 -4.26 -0.03
CA TYR A 89 1.63 -5.00 -0.40
C TYR A 89 2.00 -6.07 -1.44
N ALA A 90 2.16 -7.31 -0.98
CA ALA A 90 2.31 -8.49 -1.80
C ALA A 90 1.35 -9.60 -1.34
N ARG A 91 0.78 -10.32 -2.31
CA ARG A 91 -0.33 -11.29 -2.19
C ARG A 91 -0.13 -12.47 -1.21
N PHE A 92 1.01 -12.58 -0.52
CA PHE A 92 1.30 -13.68 0.40
C PHE A 92 1.84 -13.27 1.78
N VAL A 93 1.96 -11.97 2.09
CA VAL A 93 2.41 -11.53 3.42
C VAL A 93 1.19 -11.16 4.26
N PRO A 94 0.86 -11.95 5.29
CA PRO A 94 -0.22 -11.58 6.19
C PRO A 94 0.23 -10.29 6.90
N PHE A 95 -0.58 -9.24 6.79
CA PHE A 95 -0.43 -7.94 7.48
C PHE A 95 0.50 -6.90 6.86
N GLY A 96 1.14 -7.18 5.72
CA GLY A 96 1.81 -6.15 4.91
C GLY A 96 2.96 -5.42 5.59
N ARG A 97 3.64 -6.06 6.56
CA ARG A 97 4.93 -5.62 7.11
C ARG A 97 5.93 -6.77 7.08
N ILE A 98 7.09 -6.52 6.51
CA ILE A 98 8.24 -7.42 6.46
C ILE A 98 9.25 -6.91 7.49
N PRO A 99 9.43 -7.61 8.62
CA PRO A 99 10.42 -7.23 9.63
C PRO A 99 11.83 -7.21 9.05
N PHE A 100 12.67 -6.28 9.49
CA PHE A 100 14.05 -6.20 9.05
C PHE A 100 14.82 -7.50 9.31
N GLU A 101 14.58 -8.16 10.45
CA GLU A 101 15.24 -9.43 10.80
C GLU A 101 14.98 -10.58 9.81
N LYS A 102 13.99 -10.45 8.93
CA LYS A 102 13.66 -11.47 7.93
C LYS A 102 14.11 -11.11 6.51
N VAL A 103 14.72 -9.94 6.33
CA VAL A 103 15.27 -9.53 5.04
C VAL A 103 16.57 -10.29 4.83
N VAL A 104 16.64 -11.05 3.74
CA VAL A 104 17.80 -11.89 3.38
C VAL A 104 18.88 -11.06 2.71
N GLU A 105 18.47 -10.16 1.83
CA GLU A 105 19.38 -9.31 1.06
C GLU A 105 18.68 -7.98 0.76
N LEU A 106 19.44 -6.89 0.82
CA LEU A 106 18.98 -5.57 0.45
C LEU A 106 19.97 -4.96 -0.55
N LYS A 107 19.47 -4.48 -1.69
CA LYS A 107 20.26 -3.69 -2.62
C LYS A 107 19.73 -2.27 -2.68
N VAL A 108 20.64 -1.33 -2.58
CA VAL A 108 20.35 0.10 -2.72
C VAL A 108 20.82 0.53 -4.10
N ILE A 109 19.92 1.07 -4.90
CA ILE A 109 20.20 1.61 -6.22
C ILE A 109 19.79 3.08 -6.21
N GLU A 110 20.74 3.94 -6.54
CA GLU A 110 20.51 5.38 -6.61
C GLU A 110 20.33 5.82 -8.06
N SER A 111 19.31 6.64 -8.29
CA SER A 111 19.06 7.34 -9.55
C SER A 111 18.84 8.82 -9.25
N GLN A 112 18.94 9.68 -10.27
CA GLN A 112 19.02 11.15 -10.12
C GLN A 112 17.99 11.73 -9.13
N ASN A 113 16.75 11.24 -9.13
CA ASN A 113 15.67 11.71 -8.24
C ASN A 113 15.04 10.62 -7.36
N GLU A 114 15.57 9.39 -7.43
CA GLU A 114 14.93 8.23 -6.81
C GLU A 114 15.95 7.37 -6.07
N LEU A 115 15.56 6.91 -4.87
CA LEU A 115 16.22 5.83 -4.17
C LEU A 115 15.39 4.56 -4.38
N ILE A 116 16.00 3.50 -4.93
CA ILE A 116 15.35 2.22 -5.16
C ILE A 116 15.94 1.20 -4.19
N LEU A 117 15.08 0.66 -3.33
CA LEU A 117 15.40 -0.46 -2.47
C LEU A 117 14.87 -1.75 -3.09
N LYS A 118 15.77 -2.66 -3.43
CA LYS A 118 15.45 -4.04 -3.80
C LYS A 118 15.57 -4.91 -2.57
N VAL A 119 14.43 -5.34 -2.03
CA VAL A 119 14.32 -6.11 -0.80
C VAL A 119 14.06 -7.57 -1.14
N ASN A 120 14.94 -8.46 -0.68
CA ASN A 120 14.76 -9.90 -0.79
C ASN A 120 14.30 -10.47 0.56
N TYR A 121 13.18 -11.17 0.55
CA TYR A 121 12.56 -11.86 1.67
C TYR A 121 12.33 -13.32 1.28
N GLY A 122 13.34 -14.17 1.49
CA GLY A 122 13.29 -15.59 1.16
C GLY A 122 13.13 -15.85 -0.34
N HIS A 123 11.94 -16.31 -0.75
CA HIS A 123 11.61 -16.55 -2.16
C HIS A 123 10.92 -15.36 -2.84
N TYR A 124 10.81 -14.23 -2.15
CA TYR A 124 10.10 -13.06 -2.62
C TYR A 124 10.99 -11.84 -2.68
N THR A 125 11.12 -11.25 -3.88
CA THR A 125 11.84 -10.00 -4.08
C THR A 125 10.87 -8.93 -4.52
N PHE A 126 11.04 -7.72 -3.99
CA PHE A 126 10.24 -6.57 -4.40
C PHE A 126 11.07 -5.29 -4.39
N ASP A 127 10.62 -4.35 -5.22
CA ASP A 127 11.27 -3.07 -5.43
C ASP A 127 10.41 -1.98 -4.78
N GLN A 128 11.04 -1.11 -3.99
CA GLN A 128 10.40 0.05 -3.42
C GLN A 128 11.15 1.31 -3.85
N LYS A 129 10.43 2.23 -4.49
CA LYS A 129 10.96 3.49 -4.97
C LYS A 129 10.62 4.60 -3.99
N TYR A 130 11.59 5.40 -3.63
CA TYR A 130 11.48 6.50 -2.69
C TYR A 130 11.99 7.79 -3.33
N TYR A 131 11.51 8.94 -2.83
CA TYR A 131 12.10 10.22 -3.19
C TYR A 131 13.53 10.31 -2.64
N ILE A 132 14.44 10.87 -3.45
CA ILE A 132 15.84 11.02 -3.04
C ILE A 132 16.00 11.86 -1.76
N GLY A 133 15.07 12.76 -1.47
CA GLY A 133 15.06 13.57 -0.24
C GLY A 133 14.92 12.76 1.05
N ASP A 134 14.39 11.54 0.99
CA ASP A 134 14.26 10.64 2.16
C ASP A 134 15.50 9.76 2.36
N LYS A 135 16.51 9.85 1.48
CA LYS A 135 17.66 8.94 1.41
C LYS A 135 18.40 8.82 2.74
N GLU A 136 18.83 9.92 3.34
CA GLU A 136 19.65 9.87 4.56
C GLU A 136 18.90 9.20 5.72
N LYS A 137 17.61 9.52 5.87
CA LYS A 137 16.73 8.95 6.89
C LYS A 137 16.57 7.44 6.70
N ILE A 138 16.38 7.00 5.46
CA ILE A 138 16.28 5.58 5.12
C ILE A 138 17.61 4.86 5.39
N LEU A 139 18.73 5.38 4.89
CA LEU A 139 20.04 4.73 5.05
C LEU A 139 20.48 4.65 6.52
N SER A 140 20.19 5.67 7.33
CA SER A 140 20.46 5.62 8.79
C SER A 140 19.73 4.45 9.43
N LEU A 141 18.43 4.34 9.18
CA LEU A 141 17.62 3.26 9.73
C LEU A 141 18.11 1.88 9.30
N LEU A 142 18.48 1.72 8.03
CA LEU A 142 18.95 0.43 7.50
C LEU A 142 20.29 0.01 8.13
N LYS A 143 21.21 0.96 8.36
CA LYS A 143 22.47 0.71 9.08
C LYS A 143 22.24 0.33 10.54
N GLU A 144 21.34 1.04 11.24
CA GLU A 144 20.96 0.72 12.62
C GLU A 144 20.42 -0.72 12.75
N ASN A 145 19.75 -1.20 11.72
CA ASN A 145 19.17 -2.55 11.66
C ASN A 145 20.09 -3.59 10.97
N LYS A 146 21.37 -3.26 10.71
CA LYS A 146 22.39 -4.15 10.12
C LYS A 146 22.00 -4.73 8.74
N LEU A 147 21.25 -3.96 7.96
CA LEU A 147 20.89 -4.31 6.57
C LEU A 147 21.87 -3.73 5.54
N LEU A 148 22.78 -2.86 5.98
CA LEU A 148 23.83 -2.20 5.20
C LEU A 148 25.14 -2.19 5.99
#